data_AF-A0A2V9Z9R6-F1
#
_entry.id   AF-A0A2V9Z9R6-F1
#
_cell.length_a   1.000
_cell.length_b   1.000
_cell.length_c   1.000
_cell.angle_alpha   90.00
_cell.angle_beta   90.00
_cell.angle_gamma   90.00
#
_symmetry.space_group_name_H-M   'P 1'
#
loop_
_entity.id
_entity.type
_entity.pdbx_description
1 polymer ?
#
loop_
_entity_poly.entity_id
_entity_poly.type
_entity_poly.pdbx_seq_one_letter_code
_entity_poly.pdbx_strand_id
1 'polypeptide(L)'
;MEPASASALSAVVVKAMEEIDRLITEANKIAADDSEHYRKWLEVALRAIQGLEKEYEGILGQAVKSDIANAKRKKELLDRINTYIHGENLRLKLKEAIGHLKQGHNVLSKHAERRFQLSKTRQSREEALKEYDLHLQELQGYLGSLGDWNGPSAVALDDLKELEALLGMASSSSKQLQKAAQVLQNSRDKSKLLTATENAAKTIDALRAAFR
;
A
#
# COMPACT_ATOMS: atom_id res chain seq x y z
N MET A 1 34.49 3.30 16.38
CA MET A 1 33.29 2.51 16.04
C MET A 1 32.13 3.49 15.94
N GLU A 2 31.77 3.88 14.72
CA GLU A 2 30.53 4.63 14.51
C GLU A 2 29.35 3.64 14.64
N PRO A 3 28.26 4.00 15.34
CA PRO A 3 27.11 3.13 15.40
C PRO A 3 26.45 3.08 14.02
N ALA A 4 26.13 1.85 13.62
CA ALA A 4 25.45 1.50 12.39
C ALA A 4 24.25 2.42 12.11
N SER A 5 24.08 2.76 10.83
CA SER A 5 22.90 3.41 10.26
C SER A 5 21.64 2.83 10.87
N ALA A 6 21.05 3.54 11.84
CA ALA A 6 19.70 3.27 12.30
C ALA A 6 18.81 3.27 11.06
N SER A 7 18.03 2.21 10.88
CA SER A 7 17.04 2.06 9.81
C SER A 7 16.42 3.42 9.45
N ALA A 8 16.69 3.92 8.24
CA ALA A 8 16.17 5.20 7.74
C ALA A 8 14.64 5.18 7.53
N LEU A 9 13.99 4.05 7.85
CA LEU A 9 12.56 3.86 7.70
C LEU A 9 11.82 4.59 8.82
N SER A 10 10.71 5.24 8.45
CA SER A 10 9.83 5.85 9.43
C SER A 10 9.19 4.78 10.33
N ALA A 11 8.82 5.18 11.55
CA ALA A 11 8.09 4.30 12.46
C ALA A 11 6.75 3.80 11.87
N VAL A 12 6.14 4.56 10.95
CA VAL A 12 4.93 4.16 10.23
C VAL A 12 5.21 2.98 9.31
N VAL A 13 6.30 3.06 8.52
CA VAL A 13 6.72 2.00 7.62
C VAL A 13 7.11 0.74 8.40
N VAL A 14 7.91 0.90 9.47
CA VAL A 14 8.33 -0.23 10.32
C VAL A 14 7.11 -0.97 10.88
N LYS A 15 6.17 -0.25 11.49
CA LYS A 15 4.94 -0.87 12.03
C LYS A 15 4.11 -1.55 10.95
N ALA A 16 4.00 -0.94 9.77
CA ALA A 16 3.27 -1.56 8.66
C ALA A 16 3.95 -2.87 8.20
N MET A 17 5.28 -2.90 8.13
CA MET A 17 6.05 -4.10 7.78
C MET A 17 5.88 -5.22 8.82
N GLU A 18 5.97 -4.91 10.12
CA GLU A 18 5.76 -5.90 11.18
C GLU A 18 4.39 -6.57 11.09
N GLU A 19 3.34 -5.78 10.85
CA GLU A 19 1.98 -6.31 10.69
C GLU A 19 1.83 -7.12 9.39
N ILE A 20 2.45 -6.69 8.28
CA ILE A 20 2.49 -7.42 7.03
C ILE A 20 3.20 -8.77 7.21
N ASP A 21 4.36 -8.81 7.85
CA ASP A 21 5.13 -10.05 8.01
C ASP A 21 4.40 -11.05 8.90
N ARG A 22 3.65 -10.55 9.91
CA ARG A 22 2.72 -11.38 10.67
C ARG A 22 1.62 -11.97 9.78
N LEU A 23 0.97 -11.16 8.94
CA LEU A 23 -0.09 -11.62 8.05
C LEU A 23 0.42 -12.63 7.01
N ILE A 24 1.62 -12.42 6.46
CA ILE A 24 2.29 -13.37 5.56
C ILE A 24 2.56 -14.69 6.29
N THR A 25 3.05 -14.62 7.53
CA THR A 25 3.27 -15.82 8.36
C THR A 25 1.97 -16.58 8.62
N GLU A 26 0.86 -15.87 8.86
CA GLU A 26 -0.47 -16.48 9.00
C GLU A 26 -0.95 -17.10 7.68
N ALA A 27 -0.79 -16.39 6.55
CA ALA A 27 -1.16 -16.88 5.22
C ALA A 27 -0.42 -18.17 4.86
N ASN A 28 0.89 -18.22 5.12
CA ASN A 28 1.74 -19.37 4.78
C ASN A 28 1.48 -20.61 5.65
N LYS A 29 0.76 -20.47 6.78
CA LYS A 29 0.29 -21.61 7.58
C LYS A 29 -1.00 -22.22 7.04
N ILE A 30 -1.70 -21.50 6.16
CA ILE A 30 -2.93 -21.94 5.51
C ILE A 30 -2.56 -22.58 4.18
N ALA A 31 -3.17 -23.71 3.87
CA ALA A 31 -2.94 -24.40 2.60
C ALA A 31 -3.34 -23.51 1.42
N ALA A 32 -2.54 -23.50 0.36
CA ALA A 32 -2.77 -22.63 -0.80
C ALA A 32 -4.05 -22.98 -1.60
N ASP A 33 -4.67 -24.13 -1.34
CA ASP A 33 -5.97 -24.49 -1.90
C ASP A 33 -7.15 -23.99 -1.05
N ASP A 34 -6.91 -23.38 0.12
CA ASP A 34 -7.94 -22.80 0.97
C ASP A 34 -8.19 -21.33 0.61
N SER A 35 -9.46 -20.92 0.53
CA SER A 35 -9.85 -19.52 0.31
C SER A 35 -9.34 -18.56 1.40
N GLU A 36 -9.16 -19.04 2.65
CA GLU A 36 -8.62 -18.22 3.74
C GLU A 36 -7.17 -17.77 3.46
N HIS A 37 -6.39 -18.57 2.72
CA HIS A 37 -5.04 -18.21 2.29
C HIS A 37 -5.07 -16.90 1.50
N TYR A 38 -5.97 -16.80 0.51
CA TYR A 38 -6.08 -15.62 -0.34
C TYR A 38 -6.74 -14.43 0.37
N ARG A 39 -7.65 -14.69 1.33
CA ARG A 39 -8.16 -13.63 2.20
C ARG A 39 -7.04 -12.99 3.03
N LYS A 40 -6.09 -13.78 3.54
CA LYS A 40 -4.92 -13.22 4.24
C LYS A 40 -4.01 -12.40 3.32
N TRP A 41 -3.83 -12.81 2.06
CA TRP A 41 -3.10 -11.99 1.09
C TRP A 41 -3.82 -10.69 0.71
N LEU A 42 -5.16 -10.66 0.72
CA LEU A 42 -5.92 -9.40 0.61
C LEU A 42 -5.63 -8.47 1.80
N GLU A 43 -5.59 -9.01 3.03
CA GLU A 43 -5.20 -8.26 4.23
C GLU A 43 -3.77 -7.70 4.12
N VAL A 44 -2.82 -8.48 3.58
CA VAL A 44 -1.44 -8.02 3.30
C VAL A 44 -1.43 -6.84 2.34
N ALA A 45 -2.13 -6.95 1.20
CA ALA A 45 -2.20 -5.89 0.20
C ALA A 45 -2.78 -4.60 0.79
N LEU A 46 -3.88 -4.72 1.56
CA LEU A 46 -4.50 -3.58 2.22
C LEU A 46 -3.54 -2.92 3.22
N ARG A 47 -2.81 -3.72 4.01
CA ARG A 47 -1.89 -3.16 4.99
C ARG A 47 -0.71 -2.44 4.35
N ALA A 48 -0.22 -2.94 3.22
CA ALA A 48 0.79 -2.26 2.42
C ALA A 48 0.30 -0.90 1.91
N ILE A 49 -0.90 -0.85 1.32
CA ILE A 49 -1.53 0.40 0.85
C ILE A 49 -1.69 1.40 2.00
N GLN A 50 -2.23 0.97 3.15
CA GLN A 50 -2.38 1.84 4.32
C GLN A 50 -1.03 2.38 4.82
N GLY A 51 0.02 1.57 4.79
CA GLY A 51 1.36 2.00 5.19
C GLY A 51 1.94 3.06 4.24
N LEU A 52 1.77 2.86 2.92
CA LEU A 52 2.19 3.82 1.90
C LEU A 52 1.49 5.17 2.09
N GLU A 53 0.16 5.14 2.19
CA GLU A 53 -0.66 6.35 2.37
C GLU A 53 -0.32 7.10 3.66
N LYS A 54 -0.16 6.39 4.77
CA LYS A 54 0.22 7.00 6.06
C LYS A 54 1.63 7.56 6.04
N GLU A 55 2.56 6.96 5.30
CA GLU A 55 3.91 7.49 5.20
C GLU A 55 3.94 8.79 4.41
N TYR A 56 3.22 8.85 3.28
CA TYR A 56 3.01 10.07 2.53
C TYR A 56 2.39 11.18 3.40
N GLU A 57 1.32 10.87 4.14
CA GLU A 57 0.73 11.80 5.12
C GLU A 57 1.75 12.29 6.17
N GLY A 58 2.57 11.36 6.68
CA GLY A 58 3.59 11.64 7.67
C GLY A 58 4.69 12.57 7.14
N ILE A 59 5.05 12.43 5.86
CA ILE A 59 5.99 13.32 5.18
C ILE A 59 5.39 14.72 5.03
N LEU A 60 4.15 14.83 4.54
CA LEU A 60 3.48 16.13 4.44
C LEU A 60 3.36 16.81 5.81
N GLY A 61 2.99 16.05 6.84
CA GLY A 61 2.86 16.54 8.21
C GLY A 61 4.18 17.02 8.80
N GLN A 62 5.29 16.37 8.44
CA GLN A 62 6.63 16.83 8.78
C GLN A 62 7.01 18.09 8.00
N ALA A 63 6.71 18.16 6.70
CA ALA A 63 7.01 19.31 5.85
C ALA A 63 6.30 20.59 6.31
N VAL A 64 5.02 20.52 6.70
CA VAL A 64 4.25 21.64 7.28
C VAL A 64 4.87 22.20 8.56
N LYS A 65 5.63 21.38 9.31
CA LYS A 65 6.25 21.77 10.58
C LYS A 65 7.76 21.98 10.49
N SER A 66 8.34 21.74 9.32
CA SER A 66 9.79 21.78 9.15
C SER A 66 10.30 23.20 9.03
N ASP A 67 11.42 23.46 9.70
CA ASP A 67 12.21 24.66 9.49
C ASP A 67 13.42 24.27 8.66
N ILE A 68 13.44 24.65 7.38
CA ILE A 68 14.50 24.25 6.45
C ILE A 68 15.75 25.13 6.55
N ALA A 69 15.70 26.23 7.32
CA ALA A 69 16.91 26.96 7.71
C ALA A 69 17.77 26.10 8.66
N ASN A 70 17.16 25.19 9.39
CA ASN A 70 17.87 24.17 10.14
C ASN A 70 18.31 23.04 9.20
N ALA A 71 19.62 23.01 8.88
CA ALA A 71 20.21 22.04 7.97
C ALA A 71 19.94 20.57 8.38
N LYS A 72 19.87 20.27 9.68
CA LYS A 72 19.57 18.93 10.17
C LYS A 72 18.12 18.53 9.83
N ARG A 73 17.15 19.40 10.13
CA ARG A 73 15.72 19.13 9.84
C ARG A 73 15.46 19.03 8.33
N LYS A 74 16.11 19.89 7.55
CA LYS A 74 16.08 19.85 6.09
C LYS A 74 16.57 18.50 5.57
N LYS A 75 17.73 18.04 6.05
CA LYS A 75 18.32 16.76 5.68
C LYS A 75 17.42 15.59 6.09
N GLU A 76 16.90 15.59 7.32
CA GLU A 76 16.00 14.53 7.81
C GLU A 76 14.74 14.38 6.95
N LEU A 77 14.13 15.49 6.53
CA LEU A 77 12.95 15.45 5.65
C LEU A 77 13.32 14.96 4.25
N LEU A 78 14.44 15.43 3.70
CA LEU A 78 14.93 14.99 2.39
C LEU A 78 15.26 13.49 2.38
N ASP A 79 15.99 13.01 3.38
CA ASP A 79 16.33 11.59 3.54
C ASP A 79 15.08 10.73 3.67
N ARG A 80 14.05 11.20 4.40
CA ARG A 80 12.77 10.51 4.52
C ARG A 80 12.01 10.43 3.19
N ILE A 81 11.94 11.55 2.44
CA ILE A 81 11.33 11.58 1.10
C ILE A 81 12.05 10.59 0.17
N ASN A 82 13.38 10.65 0.11
CA ASN A 82 14.18 9.77 -0.74
C ASN A 82 14.04 8.30 -0.36
N THR A 83 14.06 8.00 0.94
CA THR A 83 13.84 6.64 1.43
C THR A 83 12.46 6.12 1.08
N TYR A 84 11.43 6.97 1.13
CA TYR A 84 10.08 6.56 0.75
C TYR A 84 9.95 6.32 -0.75
N ILE A 85 10.48 7.22 -1.58
CA ILE A 85 10.42 7.13 -3.05
C ILE A 85 11.23 5.94 -3.59
N HIS A 86 12.40 5.67 -3.03
CA HIS A 86 13.36 4.70 -3.57
C HIS A 86 13.49 3.41 -2.76
N GLY A 87 13.02 3.38 -1.51
CA GLY A 87 13.26 2.26 -0.61
C GLY A 87 12.45 1.01 -0.94
N GLU A 88 11.40 1.13 -1.77
CA GLU A 88 10.55 0.03 -2.27
C GLU A 88 9.94 -0.92 -1.22
N ASN A 89 10.03 -0.63 0.08
CA ASN A 89 9.67 -1.57 1.16
C ASN A 89 8.22 -2.07 1.07
N LEU A 90 7.24 -1.17 1.23
CA LEU A 90 5.82 -1.53 1.24
C LEU A 90 5.29 -1.85 -0.16
N ARG A 91 5.89 -1.24 -1.20
CA ARG A 91 5.54 -1.51 -2.59
C ARG A 91 5.85 -2.96 -2.97
N LEU A 92 7.01 -3.47 -2.57
CA LEU A 92 7.38 -4.87 -2.81
C LEU A 92 6.40 -5.83 -2.16
N LYS A 93 5.97 -5.54 -0.92
CA LYS A 93 4.94 -6.34 -0.22
C LYS A 93 3.59 -6.30 -0.94
N LEU A 94 3.17 -5.14 -1.44
CA LEU A 94 1.97 -5.04 -2.27
C LEU A 94 2.08 -5.87 -3.55
N LYS A 95 3.22 -5.79 -4.24
CA LYS A 95 3.50 -6.57 -5.46
C LYS A 95 3.51 -8.07 -5.19
N GLU A 96 4.12 -8.50 -4.10
CA GLU A 96 4.11 -9.89 -3.62
C GLU A 96 2.67 -10.37 -3.38
N ALA A 97 1.89 -9.61 -2.62
CA ALA A 97 0.49 -9.93 -2.35
C ALA A 97 -0.34 -10.07 -3.63
N ILE A 98 -0.22 -9.12 -4.57
CA ILE A 98 -0.88 -9.20 -5.88
C ILE A 98 -0.44 -10.46 -6.64
N GLY A 99 0.83 -10.87 -6.53
CA GLY A 99 1.34 -12.11 -7.11
C GLY A 99 0.62 -13.35 -6.58
N HIS A 100 0.44 -13.45 -5.26
CA HIS A 100 -0.32 -14.53 -4.64
C HIS A 100 -1.81 -14.48 -5.00
N LEU A 101 -2.40 -13.29 -5.04
CA LEU A 101 -3.81 -13.11 -5.38
C LEU A 101 -4.11 -13.54 -6.83
N LYS A 102 -3.20 -13.30 -7.77
CA LYS A 102 -3.32 -13.82 -9.14
C LYS A 102 -3.39 -15.35 -9.20
N GLN A 103 -2.64 -16.03 -8.33
CA GLN A 103 -2.72 -17.49 -8.23
C GLN A 103 -4.07 -17.94 -7.64
N GLY A 104 -4.60 -17.17 -6.70
CA GLY A 104 -5.90 -17.42 -6.07
C GLY A 104 -7.08 -17.47 -7.01
N HIS A 105 -7.08 -16.65 -8.06
CA HIS A 105 -8.11 -16.74 -9.10
C HIS A 105 -8.26 -18.17 -9.63
N ASN A 106 -7.17 -18.80 -10.05
CA ASN A 106 -7.21 -20.14 -10.63
C ASN A 106 -7.68 -21.21 -9.62
N VAL A 107 -7.35 -21.04 -8.34
CA VAL A 107 -7.76 -21.97 -7.28
C VAL A 107 -9.23 -21.80 -6.95
N LEU A 108 -9.68 -20.57 -6.75
CA LEU A 108 -11.06 -20.24 -6.42
C LEU A 108 -12.03 -20.60 -7.56
N SER A 109 -11.63 -20.39 -8.82
CA SER A 109 -12.40 -20.81 -10.01
C SER A 109 -12.65 -22.31 -10.02
N LYS A 110 -11.62 -23.13 -9.75
CA LYS A 110 -11.77 -24.60 -9.66
C LYS A 110 -12.74 -25.01 -8.55
N HIS A 111 -12.75 -24.29 -7.43
CA HIS A 111 -13.69 -24.53 -6.35
C HIS A 111 -15.11 -24.08 -6.69
N ALA A 112 -15.29 -23.02 -7.47
CA ALA A 112 -16.59 -22.58 -7.98
C ALA A 112 -17.19 -23.59 -8.99
N GLU A 113 -16.36 -24.28 -9.76
CA GLU A 113 -16.78 -25.18 -10.84
C GLU A 113 -17.03 -26.66 -10.42
N ARG A 114 -16.87 -27.03 -9.14
CA ARG A 114 -16.99 -28.45 -8.74
C ARG A 114 -18.36 -29.03 -9.10
N ARG A 115 -18.34 -30.22 -9.71
CA ARG A 115 -19.54 -31.01 -10.06
C ARG A 115 -20.35 -31.32 -8.81
N PHE A 116 -21.68 -31.24 -8.89
CA PHE A 116 -22.66 -31.48 -7.82
C PHE A 116 -22.86 -30.39 -6.75
N GLN A 117 -22.49 -29.13 -7.04
CA GLN A 117 -22.89 -28.00 -6.18
C GLN A 117 -24.36 -27.63 -6.37
N LEU A 118 -25.02 -27.24 -5.27
CA LEU A 118 -26.33 -26.58 -5.31
C LEU A 118 -26.24 -25.28 -6.12
N SER A 119 -27.24 -25.00 -6.96
CA SER A 119 -27.25 -23.84 -7.86
C SER A 119 -26.98 -22.51 -7.14
N LYS A 120 -27.55 -22.33 -5.95
CA LYS A 120 -27.34 -21.13 -5.10
C LYS A 120 -25.90 -21.00 -4.60
N THR A 121 -25.26 -22.11 -4.21
CA THR A 121 -23.85 -22.11 -3.77
C THR A 121 -22.93 -21.77 -4.93
N ARG A 122 -23.19 -22.33 -6.11
CA ARG A 122 -22.44 -22.03 -7.32
C ARG A 122 -22.54 -20.54 -7.68
N GLN A 123 -23.75 -19.98 -7.69
CA GLN A 123 -23.97 -18.56 -7.96
C GLN A 123 -23.21 -17.66 -6.97
N SER A 124 -23.30 -17.95 -5.67
CA SER A 124 -22.58 -17.18 -4.65
C SER A 124 -21.06 -17.22 -4.81
N ARG A 125 -20.50 -18.36 -5.23
CA ARG A 125 -19.06 -18.50 -5.53
C ARG A 125 -18.65 -17.75 -6.79
N GLU A 126 -19.47 -17.79 -7.84
CA GLU A 126 -19.24 -17.01 -9.06
C GLU A 126 -19.29 -15.50 -8.80
N GLU A 127 -20.22 -15.03 -7.96
CA GLU A 127 -20.30 -13.63 -7.53
C GLU A 127 -19.09 -13.22 -6.69
N ALA A 128 -18.68 -14.04 -5.72
CA ALA A 128 -17.49 -13.78 -4.90
C ALA A 128 -16.21 -13.75 -5.76
N LEU A 129 -16.10 -14.60 -6.78
CA LEU A 129 -14.98 -14.60 -7.70
C LEU A 129 -14.95 -13.34 -8.59
N LYS A 130 -16.11 -12.84 -9.04
CA LYS A 130 -16.18 -11.57 -9.78
C LYS A 130 -15.72 -10.38 -8.94
N GLU A 131 -16.16 -10.32 -7.68
CA GLU A 131 -15.71 -9.28 -6.74
C GLU A 131 -14.21 -9.39 -6.47
N TYR A 132 -13.69 -10.61 -6.33
CA TYR A 132 -12.27 -10.87 -6.20
C TYR A 132 -11.45 -10.37 -7.39
N ASP A 133 -11.90 -10.65 -8.62
CA ASP A 133 -11.22 -10.23 -9.84
C ASP A 133 -11.26 -8.71 -10.02
N LEU A 134 -12.39 -8.09 -9.72
CA LEU A 134 -12.53 -6.64 -9.73
C LEU A 134 -11.53 -6.00 -8.77
N HIS A 135 -11.47 -6.50 -7.54
CA HIS A 135 -10.58 -5.95 -6.55
C HIS A 135 -9.09 -6.20 -6.87
N LEU A 136 -8.76 -7.36 -7.47
CA LEU A 136 -7.42 -7.61 -7.96
C LEU A 136 -7.00 -6.60 -9.05
N GLN A 137 -7.91 -6.27 -9.98
CA GLN A 137 -7.65 -5.24 -10.99
C GLN A 137 -7.41 -3.86 -10.36
N GLU A 138 -8.19 -3.50 -9.33
CA GLU A 138 -8.00 -2.25 -8.59
C GLU A 138 -6.64 -2.20 -7.88
N LEU A 139 -6.24 -3.29 -7.21
CA LEU A 139 -4.93 -3.38 -6.56
C LEU A 139 -3.79 -3.23 -7.58
N GLN A 140 -3.93 -3.82 -8.78
CA GLN A 140 -2.98 -3.64 -9.86
C GLN A 140 -2.95 -2.19 -10.37
N GLY A 141 -4.12 -1.56 -10.52
CA GLY A 141 -4.23 -0.14 -10.89
C GLY A 141 -3.59 0.78 -9.86
N TYR A 142 -3.82 0.51 -8.56
CA TYR A 142 -3.19 1.22 -7.46
C TYR A 142 -1.66 1.08 -7.53
N LEU A 143 -1.14 -0.15 -7.62
CA LEU A 143 0.30 -0.41 -7.74
C LEU A 143 0.92 0.30 -8.95
N GLY A 144 0.21 0.32 -10.10
CA GLY A 144 0.63 1.03 -11.30
C GLY A 144 0.64 2.56 -11.12
N SER A 145 -0.27 3.10 -10.31
CA SER A 145 -0.33 4.54 -10.03
C SER A 145 0.79 5.05 -9.13
N LEU A 146 1.51 4.16 -8.44
CA LEU A 146 2.63 4.56 -7.57
C LEU A 146 3.88 5.00 -8.34
N GLY A 147 3.99 4.65 -9.62
CA GLY A 147 5.13 5.00 -10.47
C GLY A 147 5.77 3.79 -11.18
N ASP A 148 6.96 3.99 -11.72
CA ASP A 148 7.64 3.04 -12.61
C ASP A 148 8.04 1.76 -11.90
N TRP A 149 7.87 0.61 -12.56
CA TRP A 149 8.08 -0.72 -11.97
C TRP A 149 9.51 -0.98 -11.44
N ASN A 150 10.49 -0.28 -12.01
CA ASN A 150 11.91 -0.36 -11.65
C ASN A 150 12.49 1.02 -11.29
N GLY A 151 11.63 1.96 -10.91
CA GLY A 151 12.00 3.35 -10.68
C GLY A 151 11.37 3.93 -9.41
N PRO A 152 11.49 5.27 -9.23
CA PRO A 152 10.88 6.00 -8.14
C PRO A 152 9.40 5.64 -7.98
N SER A 153 8.96 5.39 -6.75
CA SER A 153 7.58 5.04 -6.48
C SER A 153 7.09 5.58 -5.15
N ALA A 154 5.91 6.19 -5.17
CA ALA A 154 5.27 6.71 -3.97
C ALA A 154 3.80 7.00 -4.25
N VAL A 155 3.02 7.07 -3.18
CA VAL A 155 1.72 7.75 -3.23
C VAL A 155 1.96 9.20 -3.62
N ALA A 156 1.26 9.65 -4.67
CA ALA A 156 1.39 10.99 -5.23
C ALA A 156 2.87 11.40 -5.44
N LEU A 157 3.59 10.57 -6.20
CA LEU A 157 5.03 10.74 -6.45
C LEU A 157 5.42 12.15 -6.90
N ASP A 158 4.61 12.79 -7.76
CA ASP A 158 4.91 14.12 -8.27
C ASP A 158 4.86 15.20 -7.16
N ASP A 159 3.95 15.08 -6.20
CA ASP A 159 3.88 15.97 -5.03
C ASP A 159 5.17 15.87 -4.20
N LEU A 160 5.69 14.66 -4.04
CA LEU A 160 6.92 14.46 -3.27
C LEU A 160 8.15 14.96 -4.01
N LYS A 161 8.19 14.82 -5.35
CA LYS A 161 9.23 15.43 -6.19
C LYS A 161 9.20 16.95 -6.12
N GLU A 162 8.02 17.57 -6.03
CA GLU A 162 7.89 19.01 -5.82
C GLU A 162 8.50 19.43 -4.47
N LEU A 163 8.18 18.71 -3.39
CA LEU A 163 8.77 18.98 -2.07
C LEU A 163 10.29 18.74 -2.04
N GLU A 164 10.77 17.68 -2.70
CA GLU A 164 12.19 17.39 -2.86
C GLU A 164 12.92 18.54 -3.58
N ALA A 165 12.34 19.04 -4.68
CA ALA A 165 12.90 20.17 -5.43
C ALA A 165 12.96 21.44 -4.57
N LEU A 166 11.90 21.75 -3.82
CA LEU A 166 11.88 22.88 -2.90
C LEU A 166 12.96 22.74 -1.82
N LEU A 167 13.21 21.53 -1.31
CA LEU A 167 14.29 21.26 -0.38
C LEU A 167 15.67 21.40 -1.07
N GLY A 168 15.82 20.99 -2.32
CA GLY A 168 17.09 21.11 -3.06
C GLY A 168 17.52 22.56 -3.36
N MET A 169 16.58 23.49 -3.48
CA MET A 169 16.86 24.88 -3.82
C MET A 169 17.46 25.69 -2.66
N ALA A 170 18.56 26.41 -2.93
CA ALA A 170 19.21 27.29 -1.95
C ALA A 170 18.36 28.52 -1.58
N SER A 171 17.49 28.97 -2.49
CA SER A 171 16.62 30.15 -2.30
C SER A 171 15.29 29.83 -1.62
N SER A 172 14.96 28.56 -1.41
CA SER A 172 13.70 28.17 -0.79
C SER A 172 13.65 28.55 0.69
N SER A 173 12.53 29.13 1.09
CA SER A 173 12.23 29.45 2.49
C SER A 173 11.34 28.40 3.15
N SER A 174 11.42 28.29 4.49
CA SER A 174 10.54 27.41 5.27
C SER A 174 9.06 27.68 4.98
N LYS A 175 8.68 28.96 4.79
CA LYS A 175 7.30 29.34 4.44
C LYS A 175 6.83 28.77 3.10
N GLN A 176 7.70 28.72 2.09
CA GLN A 176 7.34 28.17 0.78
C GLN A 176 7.08 26.66 0.88
N LEU A 177 7.98 25.91 1.52
CA LEU A 177 7.79 24.48 1.75
C LEU A 177 6.51 24.20 2.54
N GLN A 178 6.31 24.92 3.65
CA GLN A 178 5.16 24.73 4.52
C GLN A 178 3.85 25.01 3.78
N LYS A 179 3.82 26.07 2.96
CA LYS A 179 2.64 26.40 2.14
C LYS A 179 2.37 25.33 1.09
N ALA A 180 3.39 24.86 0.37
CA ALA A 180 3.24 23.79 -0.61
C ALA A 180 2.69 22.52 0.05
N ALA A 181 3.32 22.06 1.14
CA ALA A 181 2.86 20.89 1.89
C ALA A 181 1.43 21.05 2.44
N GLN A 182 1.05 22.24 2.91
CA GLN A 182 -0.32 22.50 3.39
C GLN A 182 -1.36 22.46 2.27
N VAL A 183 -1.03 22.99 1.08
CA VAL A 183 -1.89 22.90 -0.10
C VAL A 183 -2.11 21.43 -0.46
N LEU A 184 -1.03 20.65 -0.54
CA LEU A 184 -1.08 19.22 -0.86
C LEU A 184 -1.91 18.43 0.17
N GLN A 185 -1.77 18.73 1.47
CA GLN A 185 -2.60 18.11 2.51
C GLN A 185 -4.09 18.42 2.32
N ASN A 186 -4.42 19.66 1.97
CA ASN A 186 -5.79 20.12 1.84
C ASN A 186 -6.45 19.67 0.54
N SER A 187 -5.68 19.51 -0.53
CA SER A 187 -6.15 19.04 -1.85
C SER A 187 -6.17 17.53 -1.99
N ARG A 188 -5.77 16.79 -0.94
CA ARG A 188 -5.61 15.34 -1.04
C ARG A 188 -6.93 14.63 -1.27
N ASP A 189 -7.00 13.95 -2.40
CA ASP A 189 -8.05 12.99 -2.68
C ASP A 189 -7.78 11.68 -1.93
N LYS A 190 -8.64 11.37 -0.95
CA LYS A 190 -8.60 10.11 -0.18
C LYS A 190 -9.50 9.03 -0.77
N SER A 191 -10.19 9.29 -1.87
CA SER A 191 -11.13 8.35 -2.49
C SER A 191 -10.46 7.02 -2.81
N LYS A 192 -9.25 7.04 -3.39
CA LYS A 192 -8.50 5.83 -3.74
C LYS A 192 -8.24 4.91 -2.54
N LEU A 193 -7.83 5.46 -1.40
CA LEU A 193 -7.63 4.70 -0.17
C LEU A 193 -8.95 4.17 0.38
N LEU A 194 -10.00 5.00 0.39
CA LEU A 194 -11.32 4.62 0.87
C LEU A 194 -11.88 3.46 0.03
N THR A 195 -11.90 3.62 -1.30
CA THR A 195 -12.33 2.60 -2.26
C THR A 195 -11.53 1.30 -2.09
N ALA A 196 -10.20 1.38 -2.03
CA ALA A 196 -9.36 0.19 -1.85
C ALA A 196 -9.68 -0.55 -0.53
N THR A 197 -9.97 0.19 0.55
CA THR A 197 -10.28 -0.40 1.86
C THR A 197 -11.68 -1.01 1.91
N GLU A 198 -12.67 -0.30 1.36
CA GLU A 198 -14.07 -0.77 1.29
C GLU A 198 -14.20 -2.01 0.40
N ASN A 199 -13.55 -2.01 -0.77
CA ASN A 199 -13.58 -3.14 -1.69
C ASN A 199 -12.82 -4.35 -1.15
N ALA A 200 -11.72 -4.14 -0.41
CA ALA A 200 -11.02 -5.22 0.28
C ALA A 200 -11.94 -5.89 1.31
N ALA A 201 -12.61 -5.10 2.16
CA ALA A 201 -13.55 -5.63 3.15
C ALA A 201 -14.71 -6.41 2.49
N LYS A 202 -15.32 -5.82 1.45
CA LYS A 202 -16.38 -6.45 0.67
C LYS A 202 -15.93 -7.78 0.06
N THR A 203 -14.73 -7.82 -0.52
CA THR A 203 -14.16 -9.03 -1.13
C THR A 203 -13.87 -10.11 -0.08
N ILE A 204 -13.28 -9.73 1.04
CA ILE A 204 -13.01 -10.65 2.17
C ILE A 204 -14.30 -11.28 2.68
N ASP A 205 -15.36 -10.48 2.85
CA ASP A 205 -16.65 -10.99 3.31
C ASP A 205 -17.36 -11.85 2.26
N ALA A 206 -17.28 -11.49 0.98
CA ALA A 206 -17.81 -12.30 -0.11
C ALA A 206 -17.14 -13.68 -0.17
N LEU A 207 -15.80 -13.73 -0.09
CA LEU A 207 -15.06 -15.00 -0.03
C LEU A 207 -15.44 -15.81 1.22
N ARG A 208 -15.52 -15.15 2.39
CA ARG A 208 -15.92 -15.79 3.66
C ARG A 208 -17.32 -16.38 3.59
N ALA A 209 -18.25 -15.78 2.86
CA ALA A 209 -19.62 -16.27 2.75
C ALA A 209 -19.71 -17.44 1.75
N ALA A 210 -19.00 -17.34 0.62
CA ALA A 210 -19.15 -18.26 -0.50
C ALA A 210 -18.34 -19.58 -0.36
N PHE A 211 -17.22 -19.54 0.36
CA PHE A 211 -16.26 -20.65 0.45
C PHE A 211 -16.16 -21.28 1.86
N ARG A 212 -17.20 -21.12 2.70
CA ARG A 212 -17.35 -21.96 3.90
C ARG A 212 -17.61 -23.42 3.56
#